data_AF-A0A8B1P231-F1
#
_entry.id   AF-A0A8B1P231-F1
#
_cell.length_a   1.000
_cell.length_b   1.000
_cell.length_c   1.000
_cell.angle_alpha   90.00
_cell.angle_beta   90.00
_cell.angle_gamma   90.00
#
_symmetry.space_group_name_H-M   'P 1'
#
loop_
_entity.id
_entity.type
_entity.pdbx_description
1 polymer ?
#
loop_
_entity_poly.entity_id
_entity_poly.type
_entity_poly.pdbx_seq_one_letter_code
_entity_poly.pdbx_strand_id
1 'polypeptide(L)'
;MNAITAANAAGGDTLALFPFCTYRITGAHATSPMGPVGLPPLTTPIRMTGLGNIIERAPGAPPFRVLQVEGSANVPGTHGQLDAVGITVRGGSAVFPYPGGGISNLGGTVSLSLSSVTGNNAVAGGGLYNDNGVITLNSSSVTGNTAAFGGGGIYVNSGSVLLPGTNVSGNTPDNCAPSGSVTGCS
;
A
#
# COMPACT_ATOMS: atom_id res chain seq x y z
N MET A 1 -3.60 9.85 -20.41
CA MET A 1 -4.37 9.52 -19.18
C MET A 1 -4.04 8.09 -18.82
N ASN A 2 -3.62 7.79 -17.59
CA ASN A 2 -3.34 6.42 -17.19
C ASN A 2 -4.63 5.72 -16.71
N ALA A 3 -4.61 4.39 -16.62
CA ALA A 3 -5.81 3.58 -16.33
C ALA A 3 -6.46 3.92 -14.99
N ILE A 4 -5.67 4.21 -13.94
CA ILE A 4 -6.19 4.59 -12.63
C ILE A 4 -6.86 5.97 -12.69
N THR A 5 -6.28 6.95 -13.39
CA THR A 5 -6.92 8.27 -13.56
C THR A 5 -8.26 8.15 -14.29
N ALA A 6 -8.34 7.29 -15.31
CA ALA A 6 -9.60 7.03 -16.01
C ALA A 6 -10.64 6.36 -15.09
N ALA A 7 -10.23 5.35 -14.33
CA ALA A 7 -11.09 4.66 -13.37
C ALA A 7 -11.61 5.61 -12.27
N ASN A 8 -10.75 6.45 -11.72
CA ASN A 8 -11.16 7.47 -10.75
C ASN A 8 -12.19 8.44 -11.33
N ALA A 9 -12.04 8.86 -12.59
CA ALA A 9 -13.02 9.74 -13.25
C ALA A 9 -14.36 9.03 -13.52
N ALA A 10 -14.35 7.70 -13.66
CA ALA A 10 -15.55 6.90 -13.88
C ALA A 10 -16.28 6.50 -12.58
N GLY A 11 -15.73 6.81 -11.40
CA GLY A 11 -16.29 6.40 -10.11
C GLY A 11 -15.80 5.02 -9.63
N GLY A 12 -14.82 4.43 -10.30
CA GLY A 12 -14.24 3.12 -10.01
C GLY A 12 -14.12 2.24 -11.25
N ASP A 13 -13.25 1.24 -11.21
CA ASP A 13 -13.10 0.27 -12.32
C ASP A 13 -12.40 -1.02 -11.88
N THR A 14 -12.48 -2.05 -12.73
CA THR A 14 -11.64 -3.24 -12.67
C THR A 14 -10.51 -3.16 -13.68
N LEU A 15 -9.27 -3.09 -13.19
CA LEU A 15 -8.07 -3.09 -14.00
C LEU A 15 -7.58 -4.53 -14.20
N ALA A 16 -7.66 -5.03 -15.43
CA ALA A 16 -7.10 -6.31 -15.82
C ALA A 16 -5.58 -6.16 -16.09
N LEU A 17 -4.78 -6.78 -15.23
CA LEU A 17 -3.35 -6.85 -15.34
C LEU A 17 -2.97 -8.11 -16.15
N PHE A 18 -2.01 -7.97 -17.05
CA PHE A 18 -1.47 -9.09 -17.80
C PHE A 18 -0.76 -10.05 -16.83
N PRO A 19 -1.10 -11.35 -16.81
CA PRO A 19 -0.53 -12.29 -15.84
C PRO A 19 1.00 -12.29 -15.83
N PHE A 20 1.57 -12.36 -14.63
CA PHE A 20 3.02 -12.41 -14.35
C PHE A 20 3.83 -11.19 -14.83
N CYS A 21 3.17 -10.12 -15.25
CA CYS A 21 3.86 -8.90 -15.66
C CYS A 21 4.32 -8.06 -14.46
N THR A 22 5.48 -7.42 -14.66
CA THR A 22 6.01 -6.39 -13.77
C THR A 22 5.67 -5.00 -14.32
N TYR A 23 4.91 -4.24 -13.53
CA TYR A 23 4.58 -2.84 -13.72
C TYR A 23 5.57 -1.97 -12.96
N ARG A 24 6.60 -1.50 -13.68
CA ARG A 24 7.64 -0.62 -13.13
C ARG A 24 7.22 0.83 -13.19
N ILE A 25 7.27 1.49 -12.03
CA ILE A 25 7.04 2.92 -11.90
C ILE A 25 8.39 3.62 -11.81
N THR A 26 8.67 4.54 -12.73
CA THR A 26 9.98 5.21 -12.86
C THR A 26 10.00 6.61 -12.27
N GLY A 27 8.84 7.18 -11.93
CA GLY A 27 8.70 8.49 -11.33
C GLY A 27 7.40 8.61 -10.55
N ALA A 28 7.33 9.59 -9.64
CA ALA A 28 6.10 9.90 -8.93
C ALA A 28 5.07 10.46 -9.90
N HIS A 29 3.82 10.00 -9.79
CA HIS A 29 2.68 10.59 -10.48
C HIS A 29 2.32 11.95 -9.89
N ALA A 30 2.33 12.05 -8.56
CA ALA A 30 1.96 13.26 -7.84
C ALA A 30 2.70 13.34 -6.49
N THR A 31 2.63 14.49 -5.84
CA THR A 31 3.05 14.69 -4.47
C THR A 31 1.83 15.04 -3.63
N SER A 32 1.52 14.18 -2.65
CA SER A 32 0.47 14.44 -1.66
C SER A 32 1.05 15.14 -0.42
N PRO A 33 0.23 15.60 0.54
CA PRO A 33 0.74 16.05 1.84
C PRO A 33 1.57 14.98 2.58
N MET A 34 1.32 13.70 2.29
CA MET A 34 2.11 12.57 2.81
C MET A 34 3.34 12.27 1.94
N GLY A 35 3.68 13.11 0.96
CA GLY A 35 4.85 12.95 0.10
C GLY A 35 4.55 12.33 -1.27
N PRO A 36 5.61 12.04 -2.05
CA PRO A 36 5.49 11.55 -3.43
C PRO A 36 4.82 10.17 -3.54
N VAL A 37 3.97 9.99 -4.55
CA VAL A 37 3.25 8.75 -4.86
C VAL A 37 3.46 8.34 -6.32
N GLY A 38 3.79 7.06 -6.53
CA GLY A 38 4.12 6.49 -7.83
C GLY A 38 2.91 6.37 -8.76
N LEU A 39 1.81 5.84 -8.25
CA LEU A 39 0.53 5.77 -8.97
C LEU A 39 -0.39 6.92 -8.58
N PRO A 40 -1.40 7.28 -9.41
CA PRO A 40 -2.45 8.18 -8.95
C PRO A 40 -3.08 7.66 -7.66
N PRO A 41 -3.36 8.52 -6.66
CA PRO A 41 -4.12 8.12 -5.49
C PRO A 41 -5.46 7.49 -5.89
N LEU A 42 -5.84 6.41 -5.21
CA LEU A 42 -7.09 5.71 -5.43
C LEU A 42 -8.17 6.45 -4.63
N THR A 43 -8.99 7.25 -5.31
CA THR A 43 -10.07 8.04 -4.69
C THR A 43 -11.45 7.39 -4.85
N THR A 44 -11.50 6.31 -5.63
CA THR A 44 -12.68 5.50 -5.94
C THR A 44 -12.33 4.01 -5.82
N PRO A 45 -13.29 3.09 -5.92
CA PRO A 45 -12.99 1.66 -5.86
C PRO A 45 -12.26 1.16 -7.10
N ILE A 46 -11.05 0.65 -6.89
CA ILE A 46 -10.21 0.05 -7.93
C ILE A 46 -9.98 -1.42 -7.59
N ARG A 47 -10.47 -2.30 -8.46
CA ARG A 47 -10.17 -3.73 -8.38
C ARG A 47 -9.05 -4.08 -9.35
N MET A 48 -7.97 -4.69 -8.88
CA MET A 48 -6.89 -5.19 -9.74
C MET A 48 -7.03 -6.70 -9.89
N THR A 49 -7.28 -7.14 -11.11
CA THR A 49 -7.40 -8.56 -11.45
C THR A 49 -6.19 -8.99 -12.25
N GLY A 50 -5.58 -10.10 -11.85
CA GLY A 50 -4.34 -10.59 -12.43
C GLY A 50 -3.80 -11.75 -11.62
N LEU A 51 -2.62 -12.26 -11.98
CA LEU A 51 -1.98 -13.37 -11.29
C LEU A 51 -0.47 -13.17 -11.29
N GLY A 52 0.15 -13.17 -10.11
CA GLY A 52 1.59 -13.08 -9.96
C GLY A 52 2.18 -11.75 -10.45
N ASN A 53 1.37 -10.69 -10.45
CA ASN A 53 1.79 -9.38 -10.91
C ASN A 53 2.72 -8.71 -9.90
N ILE A 54 3.68 -7.95 -10.41
CA ILE A 54 4.55 -7.12 -9.57
C ILE A 54 4.26 -5.67 -9.90
N ILE A 55 3.95 -4.87 -8.89
CA ILE A 55 3.88 -3.41 -8.97
C ILE A 55 5.07 -2.90 -8.17
N GLU A 56 6.06 -2.32 -8.86
CA GLU A 56 7.30 -1.93 -8.21
C GLU A 56 7.75 -0.53 -8.56
N ARG A 57 8.37 0.13 -7.58
CA ARG A 57 9.23 1.29 -7.86
C ARG A 57 10.51 0.80 -8.53
N ALA A 58 10.86 1.40 -9.66
CA ALA A 58 12.06 1.02 -10.41
C ALA A 58 13.34 1.26 -9.59
N PRO A 59 14.34 0.37 -9.69
CA PRO A 59 15.67 0.63 -9.15
C PRO A 59 16.24 1.95 -9.70
N GLY A 60 16.79 2.79 -8.82
CA GLY A 60 17.35 4.09 -9.20
C GLY A 60 16.33 5.22 -9.47
N ALA A 61 15.01 4.94 -9.42
CA ALA A 61 14.02 6.01 -9.44
C ALA A 61 14.16 6.93 -8.20
N PRO A 62 13.62 8.15 -8.22
CA PRO A 62 13.44 8.96 -7.01
C PRO A 62 12.60 8.20 -5.95
N PRO A 63 12.70 8.57 -4.67
CA PRO A 63 11.87 7.97 -3.62
C PRO A 63 10.41 8.40 -3.78
N PHE A 64 9.51 7.42 -3.80
CA PHE A 64 8.06 7.59 -3.68
C PHE A 64 7.44 6.31 -3.16
N ARG A 65 6.26 6.42 -2.53
CA ARG A 65 5.43 5.26 -2.19
C ARG A 65 4.81 4.64 -3.44
N VAL A 66 4.49 3.35 -3.45
CA VAL A 66 3.91 2.71 -4.64
C VAL A 66 2.43 3.08 -4.80
N LEU A 67 1.64 2.90 -3.74
CA LEU A 67 0.19 3.04 -3.74
C LEU A 67 -0.29 3.95 -2.61
N GLN A 68 -1.36 4.70 -2.87
CA GLN A 68 -2.06 5.51 -1.88
C GLN A 68 -3.57 5.36 -2.07
N VAL A 69 -4.30 5.10 -1.00
CA VAL A 69 -5.75 4.94 -1.01
C VAL A 69 -6.37 6.02 -0.14
N GLU A 70 -7.31 6.77 -0.70
CA GLU A 70 -7.89 7.96 -0.12
C GLU A 70 -9.36 7.73 0.23
N GLY A 71 -9.70 7.85 1.51
CA GLY A 71 -11.09 7.89 1.96
C GLY A 71 -11.51 9.27 2.45
N SER A 72 -12.80 9.38 2.75
CA SER A 72 -13.47 10.63 3.12
C SER A 72 -12.89 11.32 4.35
N ALA A 73 -12.24 10.57 5.24
CA ALA A 73 -11.54 11.11 6.41
C ALA A 73 -10.30 11.94 6.05
N ASN A 74 -9.62 11.64 4.93
CA ASN A 74 -8.46 12.40 4.46
C ASN A 74 -8.81 13.36 3.33
N VAL A 75 -9.62 12.92 2.36
CA VAL A 75 -10.08 13.75 1.24
C VAL A 75 -11.62 13.69 1.16
N PRO A 76 -12.33 14.77 1.55
CA PRO A 76 -13.79 14.79 1.54
C PRO A 76 -14.39 14.39 0.19
N GLY A 77 -15.41 13.54 0.22
CA GLY A 77 -16.09 13.02 -0.98
C GLY A 77 -15.41 11.84 -1.66
N THR A 78 -14.23 11.41 -1.19
CA THR A 78 -13.57 10.20 -1.71
C THR A 78 -13.98 8.94 -0.95
N HIS A 79 -13.94 7.82 -1.66
CA HIS A 79 -14.26 6.48 -1.15
C HIS A 79 -13.31 5.46 -1.82
N GLY A 80 -12.01 5.75 -1.69
CA GLY A 80 -10.94 4.95 -2.23
C GLY A 80 -10.94 3.55 -1.67
N GLN A 81 -10.87 2.58 -2.59
CA GLN A 81 -10.73 1.19 -2.24
C GLN A 81 -9.74 0.53 -3.19
N LEU A 82 -8.85 -0.30 -2.63
CA LEU A 82 -8.01 -1.22 -3.38
C LEU A 82 -8.48 -2.64 -3.08
N ASP A 83 -8.84 -3.39 -4.11
CA ASP A 83 -9.13 -4.81 -4.01
C ASP A 83 -8.27 -5.58 -5.01
N ALA A 84 -7.33 -6.39 -4.52
CA ALA A 84 -6.38 -7.08 -5.39
C ALA A 84 -6.11 -8.52 -4.93
N VAL A 85 -5.85 -9.38 -5.92
CA VAL A 85 -5.53 -10.79 -5.70
C VAL A 85 -4.23 -11.13 -6.41
N GLY A 86 -3.31 -11.81 -5.73
CA GLY A 86 -2.10 -12.33 -6.37
C GLY A 86 -1.11 -11.28 -6.82
N ILE A 87 -1.06 -10.11 -6.17
CA ILE A 87 -0.11 -9.03 -6.53
C ILE A 87 1.06 -8.95 -5.54
N THR A 88 2.20 -8.45 -6.01
CA THR A 88 3.35 -8.08 -5.20
C THR A 88 3.57 -6.58 -5.28
N VAL A 89 3.62 -5.89 -4.14
CA VAL A 89 3.96 -4.47 -4.04
C VAL A 89 5.35 -4.34 -3.41
N ARG A 90 6.32 -3.78 -4.16
CA ARG A 90 7.72 -3.73 -3.70
C ARG A 90 8.55 -2.53 -4.13
N GLY A 91 9.65 -2.33 -3.42
CA GLY A 91 10.65 -1.30 -3.71
C GLY A 91 10.21 0.13 -3.40
N GLY A 92 8.99 0.31 -2.88
CA GLY A 92 8.45 1.60 -2.46
C GLY A 92 9.33 2.26 -1.42
N SER A 93 9.47 3.59 -1.50
CA SER A 93 10.37 4.35 -0.64
C SER A 93 9.76 5.69 -0.26
N ALA A 94 9.22 5.80 0.95
CA ALA A 94 8.78 7.06 1.53
C ALA A 94 9.87 7.61 2.46
N VAL A 95 10.68 8.56 1.96
CA VAL A 95 11.77 9.16 2.75
C VAL A 95 11.24 10.16 3.77
N PHE A 96 12.04 10.48 4.79
CA PHE A 96 11.64 11.38 5.87
C PHE A 96 11.05 12.71 5.37
N PRO A 97 9.90 13.16 5.90
CA PRO A 97 9.16 12.65 7.07
C PRO A 97 8.02 11.65 6.76
N TYR A 98 8.00 11.03 5.59
CA TYR A 98 6.80 10.40 5.06
C TYR A 98 6.60 8.92 5.43
N PRO A 99 5.38 8.49 5.82
CA PRO A 99 5.08 7.08 6.12
C PRO A 99 4.61 6.30 4.88
N GLY A 100 4.45 4.98 4.98
CA GLY A 100 3.79 4.14 3.98
C GLY A 100 4.60 3.94 2.71
N GLY A 101 5.62 3.09 2.75
CA GLY A 101 6.55 2.89 1.62
C GLY A 101 5.91 2.10 0.48
N GLY A 102 5.29 0.96 0.79
CA GLY A 102 4.54 0.18 -0.18
C GLY A 102 3.18 0.80 -0.44
N ILE A 103 2.30 0.73 0.57
CA ILE A 103 0.93 1.23 0.50
C ILE A 103 0.65 2.16 1.69
N SER A 104 0.05 3.31 1.39
CA SER A 104 -0.48 4.23 2.39
C SER A 104 -2.00 4.25 2.29
N ASN A 105 -2.69 3.82 3.34
CA ASN A 105 -4.14 3.85 3.43
C ASN A 105 -4.60 4.99 4.33
N LEU A 106 -5.22 6.02 3.74
CA LEU A 106 -5.59 7.28 4.40
C LEU A 106 -7.11 7.42 4.38
N GLY A 107 -7.78 6.80 5.36
CA GLY A 107 -9.24 6.76 5.45
C GLY A 107 -9.92 5.77 4.50
N GLY A 108 -9.17 5.12 3.61
CA GLY A 108 -9.68 4.21 2.60
C GLY A 108 -9.79 2.75 3.06
N THR A 109 -10.08 1.87 2.09
CA THR A 109 -10.14 0.42 2.31
C THR A 109 -9.13 -0.32 1.43
N VAL A 110 -8.32 -1.19 2.02
CA VAL A 110 -7.39 -2.07 1.29
C VAL A 110 -7.73 -3.53 1.58
N SER A 111 -8.01 -4.30 0.53
CA SER A 111 -8.21 -5.74 0.58
C SER A 111 -7.20 -6.40 -0.34
N LEU A 112 -6.27 -7.17 0.23
CA LEU A 112 -5.31 -7.98 -0.53
C LEU A 112 -5.50 -9.46 -0.19
N SER A 113 -5.60 -10.29 -1.22
CA SER A 113 -5.64 -11.75 -1.07
C SER A 113 -4.49 -12.39 -1.82
N LEU A 114 -3.85 -13.43 -1.25
CA LEU A 114 -2.75 -14.16 -1.88
C LEU A 114 -1.64 -13.24 -2.41
N SER A 115 -1.38 -12.14 -1.70
CA SER A 115 -0.54 -11.03 -2.17
C SER A 115 0.68 -10.86 -1.28
N SER A 116 1.68 -10.11 -1.77
CA SER A 116 2.91 -9.84 -1.04
C SER A 116 3.21 -8.33 -0.99
N VAL A 117 3.58 -7.83 0.17
CA VAL A 117 4.09 -6.47 0.36
C VAL A 117 5.49 -6.59 0.93
N THR A 118 6.51 -6.29 0.12
CA THR A 118 7.89 -6.65 0.45
C THR A 118 8.93 -5.66 -0.03
N GLY A 119 10.06 -5.55 0.68
CA GLY A 119 11.20 -4.74 0.26
C GLY A 119 10.85 -3.26 0.13
N ASN A 120 9.90 -2.77 0.93
CA ASN A 120 9.52 -1.36 0.96
C ASN A 120 10.14 -0.67 2.17
N ASN A 121 10.42 0.63 2.05
CA ASN A 121 11.00 1.42 3.12
C ASN A 121 10.21 2.71 3.37
N ALA A 122 10.04 3.08 4.65
CA ALA A 122 9.38 4.32 5.03
C ALA A 122 9.94 4.93 6.32
N VAL A 123 9.39 6.06 6.75
CA VAL A 123 9.59 6.53 8.14
C VAL A 123 8.83 5.65 9.13
N ALA A 124 7.57 5.36 8.84
CA ALA A 124 6.71 4.44 9.59
C ALA A 124 5.84 3.67 8.59
N GLY A 125 5.57 2.39 8.87
CA GLY A 125 4.81 1.56 7.94
C GLY A 125 5.60 1.30 6.66
N GLY A 126 6.75 0.62 6.78
CA GLY A 126 7.64 0.33 5.66
C GLY A 126 6.87 -0.34 4.52
N GLY A 127 6.16 -1.42 4.85
CA GLY A 127 5.23 -2.09 3.94
C GLY A 127 3.91 -1.33 3.82
N LEU A 128 3.20 -1.21 4.95
CA LEU A 128 1.85 -0.68 5.03
C LEU A 128 1.74 0.38 6.12
N TYR A 129 1.15 1.53 5.79
CA TYR A 129 0.73 2.52 6.77
C TYR A 129 -0.80 2.66 6.71
N ASN A 130 -1.45 2.57 7.86
CA ASN A 130 -2.90 2.73 7.99
C ASN A 130 -3.22 3.92 8.91
N ASP A 131 -4.02 4.84 8.40
CA ASP A 131 -4.53 5.97 9.16
C ASP A 131 -6.01 6.19 8.84
N ASN A 132 -6.87 6.04 9.84
CA ASN A 132 -8.33 6.11 9.78
C ASN A 132 -8.97 5.15 8.76
N GLY A 133 -8.20 4.19 8.23
CA GLY A 133 -8.64 3.26 7.19
C GLY A 133 -8.83 1.83 7.71
N VAL A 134 -9.21 0.96 6.78
CA VAL A 134 -9.35 -0.48 7.01
C VAL A 134 -8.42 -1.26 6.07
N ILE A 135 -7.59 -2.14 6.62
CA ILE A 135 -6.77 -3.08 5.84
C ILE A 135 -7.17 -4.50 6.18
N THR A 136 -7.47 -5.30 5.17
CA THR A 136 -7.62 -6.75 5.30
C THR A 136 -6.62 -7.45 4.39
N LEU A 137 -5.76 -8.28 4.98
CA LEU A 137 -4.84 -9.15 4.26
C LEU A 137 -5.26 -10.60 4.50
N ASN A 138 -5.69 -11.28 3.44
CA ASN A 138 -6.07 -12.69 3.49
C ASN A 138 -5.00 -13.55 2.84
N SER A 139 -4.46 -14.53 3.58
CA SER A 139 -3.50 -15.51 3.07
C SER A 139 -2.34 -14.86 2.32
N SER A 140 -1.86 -13.73 2.85
CA SER A 140 -0.88 -12.85 2.20
C SER A 140 0.42 -12.80 3.02
N SER A 141 1.40 -12.02 2.56
CA SER A 141 2.67 -11.83 3.28
C SER A 141 3.11 -10.37 3.32
N VAL A 142 3.59 -9.91 4.48
CA VAL A 142 4.24 -8.60 4.65
C VAL A 142 5.63 -8.82 5.23
N THR A 143 6.67 -8.78 4.39
CA THR A 143 8.02 -9.25 4.77
C THR A 143 9.16 -8.40 4.21
N GLY A 144 10.27 -8.32 4.92
CA GLY A 144 11.47 -7.63 4.44
C GLY A 144 11.27 -6.14 4.21
N ASN A 145 10.34 -5.52 4.94
CA ASN A 145 10.10 -4.08 4.88
C ASN A 145 10.82 -3.37 6.03
N THR A 146 11.18 -2.10 5.81
CA THR A 146 11.98 -1.31 6.75
C THR A 146 11.28 0.01 7.09
N ALA A 147 11.33 0.41 8.35
CA ALA A 147 10.90 1.70 8.83
C ALA A 147 12.00 2.37 9.67
N ALA A 148 11.99 3.70 9.75
CA ALA A 148 12.92 4.44 10.60
C ALA A 148 12.48 4.48 12.08
N PHE A 149 11.18 4.59 12.35
CA PHE A 149 10.64 4.67 13.72
C PHE A 149 9.96 3.37 14.18
N GLY A 150 8.99 2.87 13.41
CA GLY A 150 8.21 1.71 13.81
C GLY A 150 7.28 1.24 12.70
N GLY A 151 6.77 0.03 12.85
CA GLY A 151 5.96 -0.66 11.86
C GLY A 151 6.79 -0.91 10.61
N GLY A 152 7.88 -1.67 10.74
CA GLY A 152 8.66 -2.09 9.58
C GLY A 152 7.75 -2.73 8.55
N GLY A 153 6.92 -3.68 9.00
CA GLY A 153 5.85 -4.27 8.21
C GLY A 153 4.64 -3.34 8.11
N ILE A 154 3.92 -3.19 9.23
CA ILE A 154 2.64 -2.48 9.29
C ILE A 154 2.67 -1.44 10.41
N TYR A 155 2.31 -0.19 10.11
CA TYR A 155 2.07 0.83 11.13
C TYR A 155 0.60 1.24 11.13
N VAL A 156 -0.03 1.22 12.30
CA VAL A 156 -1.43 1.64 12.49
C VAL A 156 -1.44 2.91 13.33
N ASN A 157 -1.67 4.05 12.66
CA ASN A 157 -1.91 5.31 13.36
C ASN A 157 -3.32 5.33 13.98
N SER A 158 -4.30 4.86 13.21
CA SER A 158 -5.69 4.68 13.63
C SER A 158 -6.41 3.75 12.64
N GLY A 159 -7.65 3.36 12.93
CA GLY A 159 -8.41 2.40 12.11
C GLY A 159 -8.15 0.94 12.50
N SER A 160 -8.29 0.01 11.55
CA SER A 160 -8.17 -1.42 11.84
C SER A 160 -7.41 -2.21 10.77
N VAL A 161 -6.74 -3.28 11.21
CA VAL A 161 -6.02 -4.22 10.34
C VAL A 161 -6.40 -5.65 10.74
N LEU A 162 -6.74 -6.47 9.74
CA LEU A 162 -7.13 -7.87 9.91
C LEU A 162 -6.23 -8.77 9.04
N LEU A 163 -5.65 -9.83 9.63
CA LEU A 163 -4.60 -10.66 9.03
C LEU A 163 -4.94 -12.18 8.91
N PRO A 164 -6.12 -12.61 8.45
CA PRO A 164 -6.49 -14.02 8.39
C PRO A 164 -5.54 -14.80 7.49
N GLY A 165 -4.82 -15.75 8.08
CA GLY A 165 -3.82 -16.57 7.38
C GLY A 165 -2.65 -15.78 6.81
N THR A 166 -2.45 -14.53 7.21
CA THR A 166 -1.38 -13.66 6.69
C THR A 166 -0.14 -13.73 7.58
N ASN A 167 1.02 -13.87 6.95
CA ASN A 167 2.31 -13.84 7.64
C ASN A 167 2.90 -12.43 7.61
N VAL A 168 3.28 -11.89 8.78
CA VAL A 168 4.03 -10.64 8.91
C VAL A 168 5.33 -10.95 9.63
N SER A 169 6.46 -10.94 8.91
CA SER A 169 7.73 -11.43 9.47
C SER A 169 8.96 -10.81 8.81
N GLY A 170 10.06 -10.69 9.56
CA GLY A 170 11.35 -10.26 9.02
C GLY A 170 11.32 -8.80 8.55
N ASN A 171 10.57 -7.95 9.25
CA ASN A 171 10.55 -6.51 9.02
C ASN A 171 11.34 -5.78 10.12
N THR A 172 11.84 -4.58 9.82
CA THR A 172 12.71 -3.78 10.69
C THR A 172 12.10 -2.40 10.92
N PRO A 173 12.05 -1.85 12.15
CA PRO A 173 12.58 -2.41 13.39
C PRO A 173 11.69 -3.49 14.01
N ASP A 174 10.43 -3.58 13.57
CA ASP A 174 9.42 -4.53 14.06
C ASP A 174 8.44 -4.92 12.94
N ASN A 175 7.61 -5.94 13.21
CA ASN A 175 6.60 -6.40 12.27
C ASN A 175 5.37 -5.50 12.26
N CYS A 176 4.90 -5.07 13.43
CA CYS A 176 3.79 -4.14 13.56
C CYS A 176 4.02 -3.12 14.68
N ALA A 177 3.56 -1.89 14.44
CA ALA A 177 3.52 -0.85 15.45
C ALA A 177 2.21 -0.03 15.40
N PRO A 178 1.80 0.58 16.53
CA PRO A 178 2.32 0.34 17.87
C PRO A 178 2.04 -1.10 18.34
N SER A 179 2.77 -1.62 19.33
CA SER A 179 2.58 -2.98 19.83
C SER A 179 1.13 -3.24 20.23
N GLY A 180 0.55 -4.35 19.77
CA GLY A 180 -0.85 -4.71 20.04
C GLY A 180 -1.89 -4.03 19.16
N SER A 181 -1.52 -3.15 18.24
CA SER A 181 -2.46 -2.51 17.29
C SER A 181 -3.02 -3.46 16.25
N VAL A 182 -2.33 -4.56 15.97
CA VAL A 182 -2.74 -5.58 15.01
C VAL A 182 -2.76 -6.94 15.69
N THR A 183 -3.96 -7.52 15.84
CA THR A 183 -4.12 -8.84 16.44
C THR A 183 -3.41 -9.91 15.61
N GLY A 184 -2.58 -10.74 16.26
CA GLY A 184 -1.83 -11.81 15.60
C GLY A 184 -0.56 -11.34 14.89
N CYS A 185 -0.17 -10.08 15.02
CA CYS A 185 1.13 -9.60 14.58
C CYS A 185 2.10 -9.52 15.76
N SER A 186 3.20 -10.28 15.69
CA SER A 186 4.28 -10.31 16.68
C SER A 186 5.59 -9.89 16.06
#